data_AF-A0A9E5PJ40-F1
#
_entry.id   AF-A0A9E5PJ40-F1
#
_cell.length_a   1.000
_cell.length_b   1.000
_cell.length_c   1.000
_cell.angle_alpha   90.00
_cell.angle_beta   90.00
_cell.angle_gamma   90.00
#
_symmetry.space_group_name_H-M   'P 1'
#
loop_
_entity.id
_entity.type
_entity.pdbx_description
1 polymer ?
#
loop_
_entity_poly.entity_id
_entity_poly.type
_entity_poly.pdbx_seq_one_letter_code
_entity_poly.pdbx_strand_id
1 'polypeptide(L)'
;MLPRSALLLGLVGSVACANDQRPNPVKEAFAQAPRALGLGSSVAFRFPSGAAGDARLYRLPGLDEVAWRFEAGAAPIAYVVGFAGDDDLAYTVTTRDELVALDLASGRARIVDTNVAHAALGPTGIPHVVHGDGSIATIRHRRPVSWSNGFSQLPTAVWGATRNRLLALMAEDEGRSLQLVADGQPPVTSHLPDGDIAVAMWGDVAAVATDSGLVILDPSGGSVPRFLASDTALHLAVFSPSVHRVYAVNAIGELLAVDPVGLTRLAQLSLPGRARALRSDPLGRLLLVQPMVGDSIWIVDLAQWMLAGTIPGSWDQHLPVIAPDGTILLWRGQQIVAFSYDSLGVVGTVQDSEPDRWMPIAWDPRRPALEFAQQEVLAAAPPSQLIYIQMSSTSNQEWAEDLANNLRRAGIAASVLPPTELDERFRVVLGPYPNREEAEAFRRRLNMPSWIYIRDTTRTTP
;
A
#
# COMPACT_ATOMS: atom_id res chain seq x y z
N MET A 1 -79.25 -0.72 -42.00
CA MET A 1 -77.99 -1.48 -41.96
C MET A 1 -76.99 -0.69 -41.15
N LEU A 2 -76.59 -1.19 -39.98
CA LEU A 2 -75.59 -0.59 -39.07
C LEU A 2 -74.17 -0.80 -39.62
N PRO A 3 -73.26 0.17 -39.40
CA PRO A 3 -71.86 -0.13 -39.11
C PRO A 3 -71.51 0.46 -37.72
N ARG A 4 -71.23 -0.35 -36.70
CA ARG A 4 -69.93 -0.95 -36.32
C ARG A 4 -68.78 0.05 -36.19
N SER A 5 -68.57 0.46 -34.94
CA SER A 5 -67.41 1.11 -34.36
C SER A 5 -66.11 0.34 -34.58
N ALA A 6 -65.01 1.06 -34.83
CA ALA A 6 -63.66 0.57 -34.60
C ALA A 6 -62.81 1.71 -33.99
N LEU A 7 -62.41 1.50 -32.73
CA LEU A 7 -61.33 2.24 -32.07
C LEU A 7 -60.02 2.00 -32.84
N LEU A 8 -59.25 3.07 -33.06
CA LEU A 8 -57.83 2.98 -33.41
C LEU A 8 -57.03 3.71 -32.33
N LEU A 9 -56.31 2.92 -31.53
CA LEU A 9 -55.37 3.36 -30.51
C LEU A 9 -54.24 4.18 -31.15
N GLY A 10 -53.92 5.32 -30.54
CA GLY A 10 -52.70 6.06 -30.81
C GLY A 10 -51.47 5.31 -30.29
N LEU A 11 -50.49 5.09 -31.17
CA LEU A 11 -49.13 4.75 -30.79
C LEU A 11 -48.41 6.04 -30.34
N VAL A 12 -48.12 6.15 -29.05
CA VAL A 12 -47.15 7.12 -28.52
C VAL A 12 -45.76 6.51 -28.74
N GLY A 13 -44.98 7.10 -29.64
CA GLY A 13 -43.59 6.73 -29.87
C GLY A 13 -42.73 7.12 -28.67
N SER A 14 -42.18 6.13 -27.99
CA SER A 14 -41.12 6.32 -27.00
C SER A 14 -39.81 6.55 -27.75
N VAL A 15 -39.30 7.79 -27.72
CA VAL A 15 -37.92 8.08 -28.11
C VAL A 15 -37.01 7.49 -27.04
N ALA A 16 -36.46 6.32 -27.30
CA ALA A 16 -35.37 5.78 -26.49
C ALA A 16 -34.12 6.61 -26.78
N CYS A 17 -33.65 7.36 -25.79
CA CYS A 17 -32.30 7.90 -25.78
C CYS A 17 -31.33 6.70 -25.84
N ALA A 18 -30.80 6.43 -27.02
CA ALA A 18 -29.69 5.50 -27.19
C ALA A 18 -28.49 6.04 -26.41
N ASN A 19 -28.14 5.34 -25.33
CA ASN A 19 -26.96 5.60 -24.54
C ASN A 19 -25.74 5.36 -25.44
N ASP A 20 -24.99 6.41 -25.75
CA ASP A 20 -23.73 6.40 -26.49
C ASP A 20 -22.60 5.79 -25.62
N GLN A 21 -22.80 4.58 -25.10
CA GLN A 21 -21.78 3.82 -24.38
C GLN A 21 -20.85 3.17 -25.40
N ARG A 22 -19.88 3.93 -25.92
CA ARG A 22 -18.69 3.30 -26.50
C ARG A 22 -18.08 2.39 -25.42
N PRO A 23 -17.83 1.10 -25.71
CA PRO A 23 -17.27 0.20 -24.73
C PRO A 23 -15.90 0.71 -24.28
N ASN A 24 -15.62 0.62 -22.98
CA ASN A 24 -14.35 1.03 -22.40
C ASN A 24 -13.27 0.02 -22.87
N PRO A 25 -12.31 0.42 -23.74
CA PRO A 25 -11.29 -0.46 -24.27
C PRO A 25 -10.32 -0.95 -23.19
N VAL A 26 -10.25 -0.29 -22.03
CA VAL A 26 -9.58 -0.87 -20.84
C VAL A 26 -10.32 -2.13 -20.42
N LYS A 27 -11.64 -2.06 -20.20
CA LYS A 27 -12.41 -3.26 -19.81
C LYS A 27 -12.31 -4.37 -20.86
N GLU A 28 -12.24 -4.04 -22.14
CA GLU A 28 -12.04 -5.01 -23.23
C GLU A 28 -10.62 -5.61 -23.25
N ALA A 29 -9.58 -4.77 -23.14
CA ALA A 29 -8.19 -5.22 -23.11
C ALA A 29 -7.91 -6.13 -21.91
N PHE A 30 -8.60 -5.88 -20.79
CA PHE A 30 -8.53 -6.75 -19.63
C PHE A 30 -9.48 -7.94 -19.77
N ALA A 31 -10.65 -7.85 -20.43
CA ALA A 31 -11.66 -8.92 -20.59
C ALA A 31 -11.09 -10.26 -21.07
N GLN A 32 -10.07 -10.24 -21.91
CA GLN A 32 -9.47 -11.45 -22.51
C GLN A 32 -8.29 -12.03 -21.71
N ALA A 33 -7.82 -11.36 -20.66
CA ALA A 33 -6.67 -11.81 -19.86
C ALA A 33 -7.08 -12.85 -18.79
N PRO A 34 -6.28 -13.93 -18.58
CA PRO A 34 -6.48 -14.88 -17.48
C PRO A 34 -6.50 -14.16 -16.13
N ARG A 35 -7.49 -14.47 -15.27
CA ARG A 35 -7.51 -13.96 -13.91
C ARG A 35 -6.41 -14.64 -13.09
N ALA A 36 -5.36 -13.91 -12.73
CA ALA A 36 -4.57 -14.28 -11.56
C ALA A 36 -5.47 -14.10 -10.33
N LEU A 37 -5.71 -15.16 -9.57
CA LEU A 37 -6.52 -15.11 -8.36
C LEU A 37 -5.86 -14.18 -7.33
N GLY A 38 -6.61 -13.19 -6.83
CA GLY A 38 -6.30 -12.45 -5.60
C GLY A 38 -5.89 -10.99 -5.78
N LEU A 39 -4.92 -10.68 -6.63
CA LEU A 39 -4.22 -9.38 -6.59
C LEU A 39 -4.62 -8.37 -7.68
N GLY A 40 -5.50 -8.74 -8.62
CA GLY A 40 -5.74 -7.93 -9.82
C GLY A 40 -4.64 -8.17 -10.86
N SER A 41 -4.70 -7.45 -11.98
CA SER A 41 -3.69 -7.59 -13.03
C SER A 41 -2.49 -6.69 -12.70
N SER A 42 -1.28 -7.21 -12.87
CA SER A 42 -0.06 -6.40 -12.72
C SER A 42 0.04 -5.46 -13.93
N VAL A 43 0.12 -4.16 -13.66
CA VAL A 43 0.19 -3.12 -14.68
C VAL A 43 1.23 -2.08 -14.29
N ALA A 44 1.69 -1.30 -15.26
CA ALA A 44 2.54 -0.15 -15.02
C ALA A 44 1.97 1.11 -15.68
N PHE A 45 1.79 2.16 -14.88
CA PHE A 45 1.48 3.49 -15.39
C PHE A 45 2.77 4.25 -15.64
N ARG A 46 2.86 4.89 -16.80
CA ARG A 46 3.93 5.82 -17.17
C ARG A 46 3.36 7.23 -17.19
N PHE A 47 3.94 8.12 -16.39
CA PHE A 47 3.57 9.52 -16.32
C PHE A 47 4.68 10.39 -16.93
N PRO A 48 4.33 11.34 -17.80
CA PRO A 48 5.31 12.16 -18.49
C PRO A 48 5.98 13.15 -17.52
N SER A 49 7.30 13.28 -17.60
CA SER A 49 8.11 14.09 -16.69
C SER A 49 8.85 15.26 -17.34
N GLY A 50 9.08 15.24 -18.66
CA GLY A 50 9.72 16.34 -19.39
C GLY A 50 8.71 17.29 -20.03
N ALA A 51 7.78 16.74 -20.81
CA ALA A 51 6.68 17.51 -21.42
C ALA A 51 5.32 17.22 -20.76
N ALA A 52 4.36 18.12 -20.92
CA ALA A 52 2.98 17.82 -20.58
C ALA A 52 2.45 16.73 -21.54
N GLY A 53 1.69 15.79 -21.02
CA GLY A 53 1.16 14.68 -21.82
C GLY A 53 0.21 13.78 -21.05
N ASP A 54 -0.33 12.79 -21.74
CA ASP A 54 -1.19 11.77 -21.13
C ASP A 54 -0.35 10.70 -20.43
N ALA A 55 -0.88 10.17 -19.33
CA ALA A 55 -0.35 8.95 -18.75
C ALA A 55 -0.67 7.76 -19.66
N ARG A 56 0.25 6.80 -19.71
CA ARG A 56 0.12 5.57 -20.50
C ARG A 56 0.06 4.37 -19.57
N LEU A 57 -0.58 3.31 -20.03
CA LEU A 57 -0.75 2.08 -19.29
C LEU A 57 -0.11 0.92 -20.04
N TYR A 58 0.66 0.12 -19.33
CA TYR A 58 1.32 -1.07 -19.85
C TYR A 58 0.89 -2.29 -19.05
N ARG A 59 0.62 -3.41 -19.75
CA ARG A 59 0.41 -4.72 -19.10
C ARG A 59 1.76 -5.36 -18.80
N LEU A 60 1.89 -5.90 -17.60
CA LEU A 60 3.07 -6.66 -17.20
C LEU A 60 2.82 -8.17 -17.40
N PRO A 61 3.88 -8.96 -17.65
CA PRO A 61 5.29 -8.56 -17.66
C PRO A 61 5.81 -7.94 -18.98
N GLY A 62 5.05 -8.06 -20.07
CA GLY A 62 5.51 -7.76 -21.44
C GLY A 62 5.74 -6.29 -21.79
N LEU A 63 5.24 -5.36 -20.97
CA LEU A 63 5.13 -3.94 -21.30
C LEU A 63 4.29 -3.69 -22.57
N ASP A 64 3.20 -4.43 -22.73
CA ASP A 64 2.26 -4.19 -23.83
C ASP A 64 1.42 -2.94 -23.53
N GLU A 65 1.54 -1.90 -24.35
CA GLU A 65 0.75 -0.68 -24.18
C GLU A 65 -0.75 -0.96 -24.39
N VAL A 66 -1.56 -0.54 -23.43
CA VAL A 66 -3.02 -0.54 -23.54
C VAL A 66 -3.41 0.76 -24.22
N ALA A 67 -4.08 0.67 -25.37
CA ALA A 67 -4.55 1.82 -26.14
C ALA A 67 -5.73 2.55 -25.46
N TRP A 68 -5.45 3.20 -24.34
CA TRP A 68 -6.36 4.07 -23.61
C TRP A 68 -5.63 5.34 -23.17
N ARG A 69 -6.34 6.46 -23.22
CA ARG A 69 -5.80 7.76 -22.89
C ARG A 69 -6.16 8.12 -21.45
N PHE A 70 -5.14 8.32 -20.61
CA PHE A 70 -5.30 8.87 -19.27
C PHE A 70 -4.85 10.32 -19.31
N GLU A 71 -5.79 11.26 -19.26
CA GLU A 71 -5.48 12.69 -19.21
C GLU A 71 -4.73 12.96 -17.90
N ALA A 72 -3.42 13.20 -17.93
CA ALA A 72 -2.61 13.45 -16.71
C ALA A 72 -2.45 14.94 -16.39
N GLY A 73 -3.07 15.81 -17.19
CA GLY A 73 -3.03 17.26 -17.03
C GLY A 73 -2.02 17.95 -17.93
N ALA A 74 -1.91 19.27 -17.78
CA ALA A 74 -1.14 20.15 -18.67
C ALA A 74 0.29 20.48 -18.16
N ALA A 75 0.74 19.83 -17.09
CA ALA A 75 2.05 20.04 -16.49
C ALA A 75 2.79 18.68 -16.35
N PRO A 76 4.13 18.66 -16.53
CA PRO A 76 4.91 17.45 -16.29
C PRO A 76 4.83 16.99 -14.83
N ILE A 77 4.96 15.69 -14.61
CA ILE A 77 4.92 15.08 -13.27
C ILE A 77 6.30 15.12 -12.63
N ALA A 78 6.39 15.76 -11.45
CA ALA A 78 7.60 15.79 -10.64
C ALA A 78 7.81 14.45 -9.92
N TYR A 79 6.77 13.91 -9.27
CA TYR A 79 6.82 12.58 -8.65
C TYR A 79 5.41 12.00 -8.45
N VAL A 80 5.37 10.68 -8.25
CA VAL A 80 4.14 9.93 -7.94
C VAL A 80 4.01 9.82 -6.42
N VAL A 81 2.84 10.17 -5.88
CA VAL A 81 2.54 10.09 -4.45
C VAL A 81 2.12 8.67 -4.06
N GLY A 82 1.28 8.02 -4.88
CA GLY A 82 0.84 6.66 -4.66
C GLY A 82 -0.53 6.35 -5.27
N PHE A 83 -1.01 5.13 -5.02
CA PHE A 83 -2.28 4.61 -5.51
C PHE A 83 -3.24 4.31 -4.35
N ALA A 84 -4.41 4.95 -4.36
CA ALA A 84 -5.52 4.69 -3.45
C ALA A 84 -6.47 3.67 -4.08
N GLY A 85 -6.23 2.39 -3.78
CA GLY A 85 -6.93 1.27 -4.44
C GLY A 85 -8.44 1.22 -4.24
N ASP A 86 -8.92 1.68 -3.08
CA ASP A 86 -10.36 1.67 -2.77
C ASP A 86 -11.16 2.67 -3.63
N ASP A 87 -10.51 3.74 -4.08
CA ASP A 87 -11.11 4.82 -4.87
C ASP A 87 -10.71 4.78 -6.36
N ASP A 88 -9.83 3.84 -6.75
CA ASP A 88 -9.19 3.79 -8.08
C ASP A 88 -8.52 5.13 -8.47
N LEU A 89 -7.81 5.75 -7.53
CA LEU A 89 -7.13 7.04 -7.73
C LEU A 89 -5.61 6.90 -7.67
N ALA A 90 -4.93 7.40 -8.70
CA ALA A 90 -3.49 7.65 -8.66
C ALA A 90 -3.24 9.13 -8.34
N TYR A 91 -2.39 9.40 -7.35
CA TYR A 91 -2.01 10.75 -6.95
C TYR A 91 -0.59 11.08 -7.41
N THR A 92 -0.42 12.25 -7.99
CA THR A 92 0.86 12.75 -8.50
C THR A 92 1.04 14.22 -8.13
N VAL A 93 2.28 14.67 -8.03
CA VAL A 93 2.62 16.09 -7.90
C VAL A 93 3.31 16.55 -9.17
N THR A 94 2.83 17.66 -9.75
CA THR A 94 3.38 18.24 -10.97
C THR A 94 4.59 19.12 -10.66
N THR A 95 5.36 19.51 -11.70
CA THR A 95 6.45 20.50 -11.56
C THR A 95 5.95 21.93 -11.30
N ARG A 96 4.65 22.14 -11.12
CA ARG A 96 4.02 23.40 -10.71
C ARG A 96 3.48 23.33 -9.29
N ASP A 97 3.90 22.33 -8.52
CA ASP A 97 3.48 22.13 -7.14
C ASP A 97 1.95 21.91 -7.03
N GLU A 98 1.37 21.21 -8.01
CA GLU A 98 -0.05 20.86 -8.04
C GLU A 98 -0.23 19.39 -7.68
N LEU A 99 -1.11 19.08 -6.73
CA LEU A 99 -1.53 17.70 -6.49
C LEU A 99 -2.64 17.33 -7.47
N VAL A 100 -2.39 16.32 -8.29
CA VAL A 100 -3.32 15.82 -9.30
C VAL A 100 -3.81 14.44 -8.91
N ALA A 101 -5.14 14.25 -8.94
CA ALA A 101 -5.78 12.95 -8.82
C ALA A 101 -6.23 12.47 -10.20
N LEU A 102 -5.65 11.36 -10.66
CA LEU A 102 -6.06 10.65 -11.86
C LEU A 102 -7.03 9.53 -11.48
N ASP A 103 -8.26 9.62 -11.98
CA ASP A 103 -9.30 8.61 -11.83
C ASP A 103 -9.09 7.51 -12.87
N LEU A 104 -8.65 6.34 -12.43
CA LEU A 104 -8.25 5.24 -13.32
C LEU A 104 -9.46 4.62 -14.03
N ALA A 105 -10.65 4.71 -13.45
CA ALA A 105 -11.88 4.18 -14.05
C ALA A 105 -12.35 5.03 -15.23
N SER A 106 -12.23 6.36 -15.13
CA SER A 106 -12.67 7.31 -16.16
C SER A 106 -11.54 7.83 -17.06
N GLY A 107 -10.27 7.69 -16.65
CA GLY A 107 -9.11 8.23 -17.33
C GLY A 107 -8.91 9.75 -17.14
N ARG A 108 -9.67 10.39 -16.26
CA ARG A 108 -9.65 11.86 -16.09
C ARG A 108 -8.80 12.27 -14.90
N ALA A 109 -7.89 13.23 -15.12
CA ALA A 109 -7.22 13.93 -14.03
C ALA A 109 -7.95 15.19 -13.61
N ARG A 110 -7.71 15.56 -12.36
CA ARG A 110 -8.09 16.87 -11.83
C ARG A 110 -7.06 17.35 -10.81
N ILE A 111 -6.78 18.64 -10.85
CA ILE A 111 -6.03 19.30 -9.79
C ILE A 111 -6.92 19.31 -8.54
N VAL A 112 -6.38 18.82 -7.45
CA VAL A 112 -7.06 18.70 -6.16
C VAL A 112 -6.54 19.73 -5.17
N ASP A 113 -5.25 20.06 -5.28
CA ASP A 113 -4.59 21.02 -4.42
C ASP A 113 -3.43 21.71 -5.16
N THR A 114 -2.94 22.82 -4.62
CA THR A 114 -1.88 23.65 -5.22
C THR A 114 -0.90 24.12 -4.15
N ASN A 115 0.27 24.64 -4.55
CA ASN A 115 1.34 25.05 -3.63
C ASN A 115 1.85 23.88 -2.77
N VAL A 116 1.86 22.66 -3.33
CA VAL A 116 2.24 21.42 -2.67
C VAL A 116 3.75 21.23 -2.70
N ALA A 117 4.39 21.37 -1.55
CA ALA A 117 5.82 21.10 -1.40
C ALA A 117 6.10 19.60 -1.22
N HIS A 118 5.27 18.92 -0.43
CA HIS A 118 5.36 17.48 -0.21
C HIS A 118 3.98 16.84 -0.13
N ALA A 119 3.91 15.56 -0.49
CA ALA A 119 2.70 14.76 -0.35
C ALA A 119 3.05 13.30 -0.08
N ALA A 120 2.27 12.65 0.78
CA ALA A 120 2.37 11.22 1.06
C ALA A 120 0.99 10.58 1.20
N LEU A 121 0.88 9.31 0.83
CA LEU A 121 -0.33 8.53 1.00
C LEU A 121 -0.31 7.83 2.37
N GLY A 122 -1.39 7.96 3.14
CA GLY A 122 -1.59 7.17 4.35
C GLY A 122 -2.07 5.75 4.05
N PRO A 123 -2.12 4.86 5.08
CA PRO A 123 -2.55 3.48 4.93
C PRO A 123 -3.99 3.32 4.41
N THR A 124 -4.82 4.36 4.57
CA THR A 124 -6.22 4.39 4.14
C THR A 124 -6.42 4.99 2.75
N GLY A 125 -5.33 5.17 1.98
CA GLY A 125 -5.42 5.80 0.66
C GLY A 125 -5.71 7.31 0.69
N ILE A 126 -5.65 7.96 1.86
CA ILE A 126 -5.88 9.40 2.00
C ILE A 126 -4.55 10.15 1.85
N PRO A 127 -4.43 11.06 0.86
CA PRO A 127 -3.25 11.91 0.74
C PRO A 127 -3.16 12.93 1.87
N HIS A 128 -1.95 13.10 2.37
CA HIS A 128 -1.54 14.16 3.28
C HIS A 128 -0.60 15.07 2.50
N VAL A 129 -0.81 16.38 2.61
CA VAL A 129 -0.14 17.43 1.83
C VAL A 129 0.52 18.40 2.79
N VAL A 130 1.76 18.78 2.49
CA VAL A 130 2.47 19.90 3.10
C VAL A 130 2.64 20.96 2.03
N HIS A 131 2.15 22.16 2.30
CA HIS A 131 2.25 23.28 1.38
C HIS A 131 3.59 24.02 1.52
N GLY A 132 3.95 24.85 0.54
CA GLY A 132 5.17 25.65 0.55
C GLY A 132 5.31 26.62 1.73
N ASP A 133 4.22 26.96 2.41
CA ASP A 133 4.21 27.78 3.64
C ASP A 133 4.28 26.94 4.94
N GLY A 134 4.41 25.61 4.83
CA GLY A 134 4.45 24.69 5.96
C GLY A 134 3.09 24.25 6.49
N SER A 135 1.98 24.80 5.97
CA SER A 135 0.64 24.35 6.36
C SER A 135 0.35 22.93 5.87
N ILE A 136 -0.48 22.19 6.62
CA ILE A 136 -0.81 20.79 6.34
C ILE A 136 -2.29 20.67 5.95
N ALA A 137 -2.58 19.79 5.01
CA ALA A 137 -3.94 19.37 4.70
C ALA A 137 -4.04 17.86 4.47
N THR A 138 -5.25 17.33 4.63
CA THR A 138 -5.61 15.99 4.14
C THR A 138 -6.64 16.10 3.04
N ILE A 139 -6.55 15.24 2.03
CA ILE A 139 -7.49 15.25 0.91
C ILE A 139 -8.67 14.32 1.20
N ARG A 140 -9.85 14.91 1.44
CA ARG A 140 -11.11 14.17 1.71
C ARG A 140 -12.15 14.50 0.66
N HIS A 141 -12.81 13.47 0.13
CA HIS A 141 -13.74 13.61 -1.00
C HIS A 141 -13.12 14.45 -2.13
N ARG A 142 -11.81 14.25 -2.31
CA ARG A 142 -10.99 14.94 -3.29
C ARG A 142 -11.05 16.48 -3.15
N ARG A 143 -11.01 16.99 -1.92
CA ARG A 143 -10.85 18.40 -1.54
C ARG A 143 -9.87 18.51 -0.36
N PRO A 144 -9.06 19.57 -0.28
CA PRO A 144 -8.19 19.77 0.87
C PRO A 144 -9.00 20.15 2.11
N VAL A 145 -8.64 19.52 3.23
CA VAL A 145 -9.11 19.83 4.57
C VAL A 145 -7.88 20.21 5.38
N SER A 146 -7.72 21.51 5.62
CA SER A 146 -6.59 22.07 6.36
C SER A 146 -6.58 21.59 7.80
N TRP A 147 -5.38 21.31 8.30
CA TRP A 147 -5.16 21.06 9.71
C TRP A 147 -4.97 22.38 10.45
N SER A 148 -5.24 22.36 11.75
CA SER A 148 -5.07 23.51 12.65
C SER A 148 -3.61 23.79 13.02
N ASN A 149 -2.71 22.84 12.73
CA ASN A 149 -1.28 22.90 12.96
C ASN A 149 -0.49 22.61 11.67
N GLY A 150 0.77 23.02 11.65
CA GLY A 150 1.68 22.86 10.52
C GLY A 150 3.14 22.84 10.96
N PHE A 151 4.05 22.93 10.00
CA PHE A 151 5.49 23.00 10.25
C PHE A 151 5.99 24.43 10.20
N SER A 152 6.95 24.77 11.06
CA SER A 152 7.64 26.07 11.05
C SER A 152 8.66 26.20 9.90
N GLN A 153 9.10 25.07 9.35
CA GLN A 153 10.01 24.95 8.21
C GLN A 153 9.59 23.74 7.37
N LEU A 154 9.97 23.71 6.09
CA LEU A 154 9.60 22.58 5.25
C LEU A 154 10.36 21.30 5.65
N PRO A 155 9.67 20.15 5.74
CA PRO A 155 10.32 18.88 5.98
C PRO A 155 11.20 18.48 4.79
N THR A 156 12.23 17.68 5.02
CA THR A 156 13.04 17.11 3.93
C THR A 156 12.37 15.90 3.29
N ALA A 157 11.54 15.18 4.06
CA ALA A 157 10.76 14.03 3.59
C ALA A 157 9.53 13.83 4.46
N VAL A 158 8.50 13.19 3.91
CA VAL A 158 7.23 12.90 4.62
C VAL A 158 6.70 11.50 4.31
N TRP A 159 6.00 10.92 5.28
CA TRP A 159 5.33 9.62 5.18
C TRP A 159 3.95 9.69 5.80
N GLY A 160 2.96 9.10 5.12
CA GLY A 160 1.64 8.91 5.71
C GLY A 160 1.72 7.86 6.81
N ALA A 161 1.14 8.16 7.97
CA ALA A 161 1.20 7.30 9.13
C ALA A 161 -0.18 6.80 9.59
N THR A 162 -0.18 5.73 10.37
CA THR A 162 -1.41 5.17 10.96
C THR A 162 -2.17 6.20 11.80
N ARG A 163 -3.49 6.03 11.87
CA ARG A 163 -4.42 6.92 12.60
C ARG A 163 -4.49 8.34 12.03
N ASN A 164 -4.37 8.49 10.71
CA ASN A 164 -4.46 9.77 10.00
C ASN A 164 -3.44 10.80 10.52
N ARG A 165 -2.17 10.37 10.56
CA ARG A 165 -1.04 11.16 11.02
C ARG A 165 -0.05 11.33 9.88
N LEU A 166 0.79 12.36 9.99
CA LEU A 166 1.88 12.62 9.07
C LEU A 166 3.19 12.52 9.83
N LEU A 167 4.11 11.69 9.35
CA LEU A 167 5.48 11.66 9.83
C LEU A 167 6.34 12.51 8.90
N ALA A 168 7.17 13.38 9.48
CA ALA A 168 8.06 14.27 8.75
C ALA A 168 9.50 14.13 9.25
N LEU A 169 10.46 14.13 8.33
CA LEU A 169 11.88 14.27 8.64
C LEU A 169 12.25 15.74 8.55
N MET A 170 12.74 16.29 9.65
CA MET A 170 13.12 17.69 9.78
C MET A 170 14.64 17.82 9.81
N ALA A 171 15.17 18.80 9.08
CA ALA A 171 16.52 19.30 9.31
C ALA A 171 16.48 20.28 10.49
N GLU A 172 17.44 20.17 11.40
CA GLU A 172 17.61 21.09 12.53
C GLU A 172 19.00 21.74 12.43
N ASP A 173 19.19 22.85 13.16
CA ASP A 173 20.50 23.53 13.19
C ASP A 173 21.62 22.57 13.64
N GLU A 174 21.29 21.69 14.60
CA GLU A 174 22.18 20.64 15.12
C GLU A 174 21.54 19.26 14.94
N GLY A 175 21.47 18.79 13.69
CA GLY A 175 21.11 17.41 13.37
C GLY A 175 19.75 17.27 12.67
N ARG A 176 19.01 16.21 13.01
CA ARG A 176 17.74 15.87 12.37
C ARG A 176 16.77 15.27 13.38
N SER A 177 15.48 15.44 13.13
CA SER A 177 14.43 14.82 13.95
C SER A 177 13.30 14.27 13.10
N LEU A 178 12.58 13.30 13.66
CA LEU A 178 11.26 12.92 13.18
C LEU A 178 10.20 13.68 13.96
N GLN A 179 9.26 14.27 13.25
CA GLN A 179 8.07 14.88 13.82
C GLN A 179 6.82 14.12 13.36
N LEU A 180 6.09 13.55 14.32
CA LEU A 180 4.81 12.91 14.08
C LEU A 180 3.69 13.90 14.42
N VAL A 181 2.90 14.27 13.41
CA VAL A 181 1.89 15.32 13.49
C VAL A 181 0.48 14.73 13.28
N ALA A 182 -0.48 15.25 14.04
CA ALA A 182 -1.90 14.98 13.87
C ALA A 182 -2.68 16.30 14.00
N ASP A 183 -3.82 16.43 13.33
CA ASP A 183 -4.64 17.64 13.40
C ASP A 183 -5.09 17.95 14.84
N GLY A 184 -4.87 19.19 15.27
CA GLY A 184 -5.29 19.69 16.58
C GLY A 184 -4.48 19.13 17.75
N GLN A 185 -3.38 18.43 17.49
CA GLN A 185 -2.49 17.86 18.50
C GLN A 185 -1.09 18.47 18.40
N PRO A 186 -0.37 18.63 19.53
CA PRO A 186 1.04 19.00 19.47
C PRO A 186 1.86 17.91 18.77
N PRO A 187 2.87 18.28 17.97
CA PRO A 187 3.74 17.30 17.32
C PRO A 187 4.57 16.53 18.34
N VAL A 188 4.76 15.23 18.09
CA VAL A 188 5.71 14.41 18.84
C VAL A 188 7.04 14.43 18.12
N THR A 189 8.12 14.82 18.80
CA THR A 189 9.45 14.96 18.21
C THR A 189 10.40 13.89 18.76
N SER A 190 11.11 13.22 17.85
CA SER A 190 12.14 12.22 18.17
C SER A 190 13.44 12.61 17.45
N HIS A 191 14.45 13.01 18.21
CA HIS A 191 15.77 13.33 17.64
C HIS A 191 16.45 12.06 17.10
N LEU A 192 17.16 12.22 15.99
CA LEU A 192 17.82 11.13 15.30
C LEU A 192 19.34 11.26 15.45
N PRO A 193 20.06 10.13 15.59
CA PRO A 193 21.50 10.13 15.40
C PRO A 193 21.87 10.35 13.92
N ASP A 194 23.15 10.63 13.69
CA ASP A 194 23.72 10.66 12.35
C ASP A 194 23.70 9.26 11.72
N GLY A 195 23.33 9.19 10.45
CA GLY A 195 23.21 7.92 9.73
C GLY A 195 22.14 7.89 8.65
N ASP A 196 22.06 6.77 7.93
CA ASP A 196 21.01 6.53 6.94
C ASP A 196 19.71 6.15 7.64
N ILE A 197 18.59 6.75 7.23
CA ILE A 197 17.28 6.51 7.85
C ILE A 197 16.42 5.63 6.95
N ALA A 198 15.87 4.58 7.54
CA ALA A 198 14.78 3.81 6.99
C ALA A 198 13.50 4.08 7.79
N VAL A 199 12.41 4.33 7.09
CA VAL A 199 11.08 4.47 7.70
C VAL A 199 10.22 3.33 7.18
N ALA A 200 9.52 2.64 8.07
CA ALA A 200 8.54 1.63 7.69
C ALA A 200 7.41 2.27 6.85
N MET A 201 6.76 1.48 6.00
CA MET A 201 5.79 1.98 5.02
C MET A 201 4.74 2.95 5.60
N TRP A 202 4.31 2.72 6.84
CA TRP A 202 3.27 3.49 7.51
C TRP A 202 3.78 4.36 8.67
N GLY A 203 5.07 4.70 8.66
CA GLY A 203 5.68 5.66 9.58
C GLY A 203 5.56 5.31 11.06
N ASP A 204 5.30 4.04 11.38
CA ASP A 204 5.09 3.53 12.73
C ASP A 204 6.39 3.08 13.41
N VAL A 205 7.42 2.76 12.62
CA VAL A 205 8.77 2.44 13.09
C VAL A 205 9.79 3.09 12.16
N ALA A 206 10.88 3.59 12.75
CA ALA A 206 12.05 4.04 12.01
C ALA A 206 13.31 3.32 12.49
N ALA A 207 14.28 3.20 11.59
CA ALA A 207 15.60 2.68 11.86
C ALA A 207 16.66 3.66 11.35
N VAL A 208 17.75 3.82 12.09
CA VAL A 208 18.92 4.60 11.66
C VAL A 208 20.15 3.70 11.68
N ALA A 209 20.76 3.53 10.51
CA ALA A 209 22.03 2.84 10.34
C ALA A 209 23.18 3.82 10.65
N THR A 210 23.91 3.54 11.73
CA THR A 210 25.00 4.39 12.24
C THR A 210 26.36 3.70 12.08
N ASP A 211 27.42 4.45 12.36
CA ASP A 211 28.80 3.95 12.38
C ASP A 211 29.07 2.83 13.40
N SER A 212 28.17 2.64 14.36
CA SER A 212 28.33 1.78 15.53
C SER A 212 27.20 0.75 15.68
N GLY A 213 26.15 0.83 14.86
CA GLY A 213 25.04 -0.11 14.94
C GLY A 213 23.76 0.34 14.24
N LEU A 214 22.66 -0.24 14.68
CA LEU A 214 21.31 0.05 14.19
C LEU A 214 20.46 0.56 15.34
N VAL A 215 19.93 1.77 15.21
CA VAL A 215 18.99 2.37 16.17
C VAL A 215 17.58 2.15 15.65
N ILE A 216 16.71 1.52 16.44
CA ILE A 216 15.29 1.33 16.16
C ILE A 216 14.49 2.22 17.10
N LEU A 217 13.57 3.01 16.56
CA LEU A 217 12.75 3.92 17.36
C LEU A 217 11.28 3.93 16.90
N ASP A 218 10.40 4.21 17.85
CA ASP A 218 8.99 4.45 17.64
C ASP A 218 8.78 5.98 17.48
N PRO A 219 8.43 6.47 16.29
CA PRO A 219 8.22 7.91 16.06
C PRO A 219 7.10 8.52 16.90
N SER A 220 6.21 7.70 17.48
CA SER A 220 5.16 8.19 18.39
C SER A 220 5.64 8.46 19.81
N GLY A 221 6.91 8.24 20.11
CA GLY A 221 7.54 8.55 21.40
C GLY A 221 7.14 7.61 22.54
N GLY A 222 6.35 6.56 22.26
CA GLY A 222 5.87 5.62 23.28
C GLY A 222 6.95 4.68 23.82
N SER A 223 8.10 4.57 23.14
CA SER A 223 9.18 3.65 23.50
C SER A 223 10.55 4.32 23.43
N VAL A 224 11.44 3.97 24.36
CA VAL A 224 12.85 4.40 24.32
C VAL A 224 13.50 3.82 23.06
N PRO A 225 14.33 4.60 22.32
CA PRO A 225 15.12 4.07 21.21
C PRO A 225 15.95 2.86 21.64
N ARG A 226 15.97 1.86 20.78
CA ARG A 226 16.62 0.57 21.01
C ARG A 226 17.82 0.43 20.08
N PHE A 227 18.91 -0.15 20.57
CA PHE A 227 20.16 -0.21 19.83
C PHE A 227 20.67 -1.63 19.67
N LEU A 228 20.98 -2.00 18.43
CA LEU A 228 21.75 -3.19 18.11
C LEU A 228 23.17 -2.78 17.72
N ALA A 229 24.14 -3.09 18.57
CA ALA A 229 25.55 -2.82 18.29
C ALA A 229 26.04 -3.60 17.07
N SER A 230 26.97 -3.01 16.32
CA SER A 230 27.66 -3.62 15.20
C SER A 230 29.14 -3.31 15.27
N ASP A 231 29.99 -4.32 15.08
CA ASP A 231 31.45 -4.14 15.02
C ASP A 231 31.90 -3.45 13.72
N THR A 232 31.00 -3.33 12.74
CA THR A 232 31.25 -2.63 11.48
C THR A 232 30.15 -1.60 11.23
N ALA A 233 30.56 -0.41 10.82
CA ALA A 233 29.66 0.68 10.47
C ALA A 233 28.56 0.24 9.50
N LEU A 234 27.31 0.50 9.87
CA LEU A 234 26.15 0.35 9.01
C LEU A 234 25.92 1.68 8.30
N HIS A 235 25.65 1.64 7.00
CA HIS A 235 25.47 2.87 6.21
C HIS A 235 24.24 2.86 5.33
N LEU A 236 23.47 1.76 5.31
CA LEU A 236 22.19 1.68 4.62
C LEU A 236 21.22 0.83 5.45
N ALA A 237 19.95 1.22 5.45
CA ALA A 237 18.87 0.40 5.97
C ALA A 237 17.61 0.48 5.09
N VAL A 238 16.81 -0.59 5.08
CA VAL A 238 15.44 -0.59 4.56
C VAL A 238 14.58 -1.61 5.32
N PHE A 239 13.32 -1.28 5.57
CA PHE A 239 12.39 -2.22 6.18
C PHE A 239 11.86 -3.22 5.15
N SER A 240 11.57 -4.45 5.60
CA SER A 240 10.65 -5.31 4.87
C SER A 240 9.25 -4.68 4.88
N PRO A 241 8.38 -4.95 3.89
CA PRO A 241 7.03 -4.38 3.86
C PRO A 241 6.17 -4.78 5.05
N SER A 242 6.41 -5.97 5.59
CA SER A 242 5.77 -6.49 6.80
C SER A 242 6.31 -5.89 8.11
N VAL A 243 7.40 -5.11 8.04
CA VAL A 243 8.10 -4.50 9.19
C VAL A 243 8.72 -5.54 10.16
N HIS A 244 8.61 -6.84 9.88
CA HIS A 244 9.22 -7.90 10.69
C HIS A 244 10.75 -8.02 10.51
N ARG A 245 11.32 -7.34 9.52
CA ARG A 245 12.77 -7.33 9.28
C ARG A 245 13.24 -5.93 8.91
N VAL A 246 14.44 -5.60 9.35
CA VAL A 246 15.26 -4.52 8.78
C VAL A 246 16.42 -5.15 8.03
N TYR A 247 16.60 -4.75 6.79
CA TYR A 247 17.76 -5.10 5.98
C TYR A 247 18.76 -3.97 6.09
N ALA A 248 19.93 -4.24 6.66
CA ALA A 248 20.99 -3.25 6.82
C ALA A 248 22.27 -3.71 6.11
N VAL A 249 23.02 -2.77 5.52
CA VAL A 249 24.31 -3.09 4.89
C VAL A 249 25.42 -2.36 5.61
N ASN A 250 26.51 -3.10 5.86
CA ASN A 250 27.71 -2.55 6.48
C ASN A 250 28.73 -2.06 5.45
N ALA A 251 29.71 -1.30 5.92
CA ALA A 251 30.71 -0.64 5.09
C ALA A 251 31.57 -1.62 4.26
N ILE A 252 31.67 -2.89 4.66
CA ILE A 252 32.43 -3.94 3.96
C ILE A 252 31.60 -4.77 2.98
N GLY A 253 30.29 -4.50 2.84
CA GLY A 253 29.43 -5.15 1.86
C GLY A 253 28.70 -6.39 2.37
N GLU A 254 28.47 -6.52 3.68
CA GLU A 254 27.61 -7.55 4.25
C GLU A 254 26.19 -7.02 4.43
N LEU A 255 25.22 -7.76 3.90
CA LEU A 255 23.80 -7.56 4.12
C LEU A 255 23.36 -8.35 5.35
N LEU A 256 22.70 -7.68 6.28
CA LEU A 256 22.17 -8.23 7.51
C LEU A 256 20.64 -8.19 7.49
N ALA A 257 20.00 -9.28 7.90
CA ALA A 257 18.60 -9.26 8.32
C ALA A 257 18.56 -9.14 9.84
N VAL A 258 17.81 -8.17 10.34
CA VAL A 258 17.64 -7.90 11.77
C VAL A 258 16.17 -7.97 12.12
N ASP A 259 15.83 -8.62 13.23
CA ASP A 259 14.52 -8.50 13.87
C ASP A 259 14.47 -7.16 14.64
N PRO A 260 13.66 -6.18 14.19
CA PRO A 260 13.59 -4.89 14.86
C PRO A 260 12.91 -4.97 16.24
N VAL A 261 12.19 -6.06 16.56
CA VAL A 261 11.54 -6.23 17.87
C VAL A 261 12.50 -6.84 18.88
N GLY A 262 13.11 -7.98 18.57
CA GLY A 262 14.07 -8.63 19.46
C GLY A 262 15.47 -8.01 19.45
N LEU A 263 15.78 -7.14 18.48
CA LEU A 263 17.14 -6.65 18.18
C LEU A 263 18.13 -7.79 17.99
N THR A 264 17.76 -8.80 17.21
CA THR A 264 18.63 -9.94 16.93
C THR A 264 18.98 -10.00 15.45
N ARG A 265 20.24 -10.36 15.16
CA ARG A 265 20.67 -10.67 13.80
C ARG A 265 20.08 -12.03 13.41
N LEU A 266 19.22 -12.02 12.39
CA LEU A 266 18.54 -13.20 11.89
C LEU A 266 19.38 -13.94 10.83
N ALA A 267 20.04 -13.18 9.96
CA ALA A 267 20.83 -13.73 8.87
C ALA A 267 21.86 -12.72 8.34
N GLN A 268 22.84 -13.22 7.61
CA GLN A 268 23.91 -12.43 6.99
C GLN A 268 24.23 -12.99 5.60
N LEU A 269 24.48 -12.11 4.64
CA LEU A 269 24.86 -12.45 3.26
C LEU A 269 25.97 -11.51 2.80
N SER A 270 27.08 -12.06 2.30
CA SER A 270 28.12 -11.27 1.67
C SER A 270 27.69 -10.85 0.27
N LEU A 271 27.64 -9.54 0.01
CA LEU A 271 27.39 -9.00 -1.32
C LEU A 271 28.69 -9.01 -2.15
N PRO A 272 28.59 -8.93 -3.49
CA PRO A 272 29.78 -8.86 -4.35
C PRO A 272 30.69 -7.63 -4.10
N GLY A 273 30.20 -6.63 -3.36
CA GLY A 273 30.94 -5.44 -2.96
C GLY A 273 30.08 -4.49 -2.13
N ARG A 274 30.49 -3.22 -2.05
CA ARG A 274 29.75 -2.19 -1.30
C ARG A 274 28.45 -1.79 -2.01
N ALA A 275 27.39 -1.64 -1.23
CA ALA A 275 26.11 -1.13 -1.69
C ALA A 275 26.01 0.40 -1.52
N ARG A 276 25.31 1.07 -2.44
CA ARG A 276 24.97 2.50 -2.42
C ARG A 276 23.52 2.80 -2.06
N ALA A 277 22.61 1.90 -2.41
CA ALA A 277 21.19 2.05 -2.14
C ALA A 277 20.52 0.68 -2.07
N LEU A 278 19.39 0.62 -1.38
CA LEU A 278 18.56 -0.56 -1.21
C LEU A 278 17.11 -0.24 -1.60
N ARG A 279 16.41 -1.20 -2.22
CA ARG A 279 14.96 -1.14 -2.43
C ARG A 279 14.33 -2.50 -2.14
N SER A 280 13.41 -2.53 -1.18
CA SER A 280 12.63 -3.73 -0.89
C SER A 280 11.49 -3.91 -1.89
N ASP A 281 11.24 -5.14 -2.30
CA ASP A 281 9.99 -5.56 -2.95
C ASP A 281 8.80 -5.20 -2.04
N PRO A 282 7.73 -4.56 -2.54
CA PRO A 282 6.48 -4.35 -1.79
C PRO A 282 5.85 -5.64 -1.24
N LEU A 283 6.12 -6.80 -1.82
CA LEU A 283 5.67 -8.11 -1.32
C LEU A 283 6.74 -8.86 -0.51
N GLY A 284 7.94 -8.29 -0.34
CA GLY A 284 9.00 -8.82 0.50
C GLY A 284 9.71 -10.08 -0.06
N ARG A 285 9.63 -10.34 -1.37
CA ARG A 285 10.32 -11.49 -2.00
C ARG A 285 11.76 -11.17 -2.35
N LEU A 286 12.02 -9.94 -2.81
CA LEU A 286 13.32 -9.52 -3.33
C LEU A 286 13.83 -8.27 -2.63
N LEU A 287 15.14 -8.11 -2.63
CA LEU A 287 15.82 -6.86 -2.31
C LEU A 287 16.72 -6.48 -3.49
N LEU A 288 16.48 -5.29 -4.04
CA LEU A 288 17.35 -4.70 -5.05
C LEU A 288 18.46 -3.95 -4.34
N VAL A 289 19.70 -4.17 -4.79
CA VAL A 289 20.88 -3.51 -4.24
C VAL A 289 21.60 -2.80 -5.37
N GLN A 290 21.81 -1.49 -5.19
CA GLN A 290 22.65 -0.70 -6.07
C GLN A 290 24.11 -0.88 -5.64
N PRO A 291 25.01 -1.38 -6.50
CA PRO A 291 26.43 -1.41 -6.22
C PRO A 291 27.00 0.01 -6.20
N MET A 292 28.12 0.17 -5.49
CA MET A 292 28.83 1.46 -5.45
C MET A 292 29.53 1.80 -6.77
N VAL A 293 29.86 0.79 -7.58
CA VAL A 293 30.57 0.93 -8.85
C VAL A 293 29.83 0.17 -9.95
N GLY A 294 29.65 0.82 -11.10
CA GLY A 294 29.05 0.25 -12.31
C GLY A 294 27.53 0.39 -12.39
N ASP A 295 26.99 0.21 -13.60
CA ASP A 295 25.56 0.27 -13.89
C ASP A 295 24.95 -1.14 -13.91
N SER A 296 24.79 -1.68 -12.70
CA SER A 296 24.12 -2.95 -12.50
C SER A 296 23.28 -2.92 -11.23
N ILE A 297 22.42 -3.92 -11.08
CA ILE A 297 21.54 -4.08 -9.93
C ILE A 297 21.71 -5.51 -9.46
N TRP A 298 22.10 -5.69 -8.20
CA TRP A 298 22.16 -7.01 -7.58
C TRP A 298 20.77 -7.37 -7.04
N ILE A 299 20.35 -8.60 -7.31
CA ILE A 299 19.05 -9.12 -6.91
C ILE A 299 19.28 -10.14 -5.81
N VAL A 300 18.78 -9.84 -4.61
CA VAL A 300 18.80 -10.76 -3.48
C VAL A 300 17.42 -11.39 -3.32
N ASP A 301 17.37 -12.72 -3.33
CA ASP A 301 16.17 -13.47 -2.95
C ASP A 301 16.11 -13.53 -1.43
N LEU A 302 15.04 -12.97 -0.85
CA LEU A 302 14.86 -12.86 0.60
C LEU A 302 14.28 -14.13 1.25
N ALA A 303 13.68 -15.01 0.45
CA ALA A 303 13.17 -16.29 0.91
C ALA A 303 14.30 -17.31 1.04
N GLN A 304 15.20 -17.35 0.05
CA GLN A 304 16.38 -18.21 0.03
C GLN A 304 17.60 -17.58 0.71
N TRP A 305 17.55 -16.27 0.96
CA TRP A 305 18.63 -15.48 1.54
C TRP A 305 19.95 -15.61 0.77
N MET A 306 19.87 -15.39 -0.54
CA MET A 306 21.02 -15.51 -1.45
C MET A 306 20.99 -14.49 -2.58
N LEU A 307 22.15 -14.23 -3.17
CA LEU A 307 22.25 -13.45 -4.40
C LEU A 307 21.68 -14.28 -5.55
N ALA A 308 20.49 -13.91 -6.04
CA ALA A 308 19.83 -14.55 -7.18
C ALA A 308 20.53 -14.22 -8.50
N GLY A 309 21.09 -13.01 -8.62
CA GLY A 309 21.88 -12.63 -9.78
C GLY A 309 22.14 -11.14 -9.89
N THR A 310 22.57 -10.71 -11.07
CA THR A 310 22.89 -9.31 -11.38
C THR A 310 22.34 -8.96 -12.75
N ILE A 311 21.63 -7.84 -12.84
CA ILE A 311 21.08 -7.33 -14.10
C ILE A 311 21.72 -5.98 -14.46
N PRO A 312 22.14 -5.75 -15.72
CA PRO A 312 22.65 -4.45 -16.15
C PRO A 312 21.55 -3.40 -16.20
N GLY A 313 21.82 -2.20 -15.67
CA GLY A 313 20.82 -1.14 -15.58
C GLY A 313 21.25 0.03 -14.72
N SER A 314 20.65 1.19 -14.98
CA SER A 314 20.83 2.41 -14.20
C SER A 314 19.81 2.49 -13.06
N TRP A 315 20.16 3.27 -12.04
CA TRP A 315 19.34 3.48 -10.87
C TRP A 315 19.29 4.97 -10.54
N ASP A 316 18.07 5.48 -10.43
CA ASP A 316 17.74 6.83 -10.02
C ASP A 316 16.77 6.79 -8.83
N GLN A 317 16.14 7.90 -8.47
CA GLN A 317 15.21 7.98 -7.35
C GLN A 317 13.86 7.24 -7.53
N HIS A 318 13.52 6.81 -8.76
CA HIS A 318 12.26 6.14 -9.11
C HIS A 318 12.46 4.70 -9.60
N LEU A 319 13.52 4.45 -10.37
CA LEU A 319 13.85 3.16 -10.98
C LEU A 319 15.21 2.66 -10.49
N PRO A 320 15.39 1.35 -10.28
CA PRO A 320 14.47 0.25 -10.55
C PRO A 320 13.29 0.15 -9.56
N VAL A 321 12.19 -0.46 -9.99
CA VAL A 321 11.01 -0.76 -9.16
C VAL A 321 10.52 -2.18 -9.42
N ILE A 322 9.97 -2.84 -8.39
CA ILE A 322 9.42 -4.19 -8.48
C ILE A 322 7.90 -4.09 -8.53
N ALA A 323 7.30 -4.69 -9.56
CA ALA A 323 5.87 -4.79 -9.72
C ALA A 323 5.26 -5.92 -8.87
N PRO A 324 3.94 -5.92 -8.62
CA PRO A 324 3.29 -6.95 -7.82
C PRO A 324 3.50 -8.38 -8.34
N ASP A 325 3.56 -8.58 -9.66
CA ASP A 325 3.90 -9.89 -10.24
C ASP A 325 5.38 -10.28 -10.09
N GLY A 326 6.23 -9.37 -9.65
CA GLY A 326 7.68 -9.55 -9.48
C GLY A 326 8.49 -9.09 -10.68
N THR A 327 7.86 -8.50 -11.71
CA THR A 327 8.58 -7.86 -12.81
C THR A 327 9.42 -6.69 -12.28
N ILE A 328 10.69 -6.63 -12.65
CA ILE A 328 11.59 -5.53 -12.30
C ILE A 328 11.64 -4.58 -13.49
N LEU A 329 11.20 -3.34 -13.28
CA LEU A 329 11.31 -2.26 -14.27
C LEU A 329 12.55 -1.43 -13.96
N LEU A 330 13.35 -1.12 -14.97
CA LEU A 330 14.59 -0.33 -14.80
C LEU A 330 15.02 0.37 -16.09
N TRP A 331 15.90 1.36 -15.93
CA TRP A 331 16.55 2.05 -17.03
C TRP A 331 17.70 1.25 -17.62
N ARG A 332 17.73 1.12 -18.95
CA ARG A 332 18.92 0.67 -19.69
C ARG A 332 19.12 1.52 -20.93
N GLY A 333 20.02 2.49 -20.85
CA GLY A 333 20.19 3.48 -21.92
C GLY A 333 18.94 4.35 -22.06
N GLN A 334 18.35 4.41 -23.25
CA GLN A 334 17.12 5.17 -23.56
C GLN A 334 15.87 4.27 -23.57
N GLN A 335 15.88 3.22 -22.75
CA GLN A 335 14.80 2.25 -22.69
C GLN A 335 14.46 1.92 -21.25
N ILE A 336 13.18 1.66 -21.05
CA ILE A 336 12.68 0.93 -19.89
C ILE A 336 12.62 -0.54 -20.25
N VAL A 337 13.25 -1.36 -19.43
CA VAL A 337 13.33 -2.80 -19.62
C VAL A 337 12.64 -3.49 -18.45
N ALA A 338 11.77 -4.43 -18.78
CA ALA A 338 11.13 -5.33 -17.82
C ALA A 338 11.92 -6.64 -17.75
N PHE A 339 12.30 -7.03 -16.53
CA PHE A 339 12.93 -8.32 -16.23
C PHE A 339 11.98 -9.19 -15.42
N SER A 340 11.91 -10.48 -15.76
CA SER A 340 11.27 -11.49 -14.90
C SER A 340 12.22 -11.82 -13.76
N TYR A 341 11.74 -11.83 -12.51
CA TYR A 341 12.61 -12.19 -11.39
C TYR A 341 13.01 -13.67 -11.39
N ASP A 342 12.15 -14.58 -11.88
CA ASP A 342 12.44 -16.03 -11.90
C ASP A 342 13.61 -16.37 -12.84
N SER A 343 13.66 -15.72 -14.01
CA SER A 343 14.66 -16.01 -15.04
C SER A 343 15.78 -14.99 -15.12
N LEU A 344 15.59 -13.81 -14.52
CA LEU A 344 16.38 -12.60 -14.76
C LEU A 344 16.54 -12.24 -16.25
N GLY A 345 15.63 -12.75 -17.08
CA GLY A 345 15.57 -12.50 -18.51
C GLY A 345 14.71 -11.28 -18.81
N VAL A 346 15.02 -10.61 -19.92
CA VAL A 346 14.19 -9.52 -20.47
C VAL A 346 12.87 -10.11 -20.97
N VAL A 347 11.76 -9.55 -20.50
CA VAL A 347 10.40 -9.94 -20.87
C VAL A 347 9.62 -8.85 -21.59
N GLY A 348 10.10 -7.60 -21.54
CA GLY A 348 9.50 -6.47 -22.23
C GLY A 348 10.45 -5.28 -22.33
N THR A 349 10.24 -4.42 -23.33
CA THR A 349 11.02 -3.19 -23.51
C THR A 349 10.14 -2.07 -24.07
N VAL A 350 10.32 -0.86 -23.56
CA VAL A 350 9.67 0.35 -24.08
C VAL A 350 10.75 1.39 -24.34
N GLN A 351 10.68 2.05 -25.49
CA GLN A 351 11.52 3.20 -25.79
C GLN A 351 11.08 4.37 -24.92
N ASP A 352 12.04 4.93 -24.20
CA ASP A 352 11.78 6.05 -23.31
C ASP A 352 13.00 6.96 -23.26
N SER A 353 12.89 8.11 -23.91
CA SER A 353 13.98 9.10 -23.99
C SER A 353 13.92 10.15 -22.87
N GLU A 354 12.85 10.17 -22.09
CA GLU A 354 12.63 11.11 -21.00
C GLU A 354 12.59 10.36 -19.66
N PRO A 355 12.99 10.96 -18.54
CA PRO A 355 13.03 10.29 -17.24
C PRO A 355 11.61 10.10 -16.64
N ASP A 356 10.65 9.58 -17.40
CA ASP A 356 9.25 9.47 -17.01
C ASP A 356 9.05 8.68 -15.72
N ARG A 357 7.95 8.97 -15.02
CA ARG A 357 7.65 8.33 -13.73
C ARG A 357 6.86 7.06 -13.97
N TRP A 358 7.35 5.96 -13.42
CA TRP A 358 6.72 4.65 -13.54
C TRP A 358 6.11 4.23 -12.21
N MET A 359 4.85 3.81 -12.25
CA MET A 359 4.11 3.33 -11.08
C MET A 359 3.52 1.94 -11.40
N PRO A 360 4.22 0.84 -11.06
CA PRO A 360 3.63 -0.48 -11.14
C PRO A 360 2.63 -0.68 -10.01
N ILE A 361 1.44 -1.17 -10.34
CA ILE A 361 0.38 -1.44 -9.36
C ILE A 361 -0.36 -2.72 -9.71
N ALA A 362 -1.07 -3.25 -8.72
CA ALA A 362 -2.01 -4.33 -8.89
C ALA A 362 -3.38 -3.69 -9.11
N TRP A 363 -3.91 -3.79 -10.33
CA TRP A 363 -5.13 -3.09 -10.73
C TRP A 363 -6.03 -3.99 -11.57
N ASP A 364 -7.34 -3.95 -11.31
CA ASP A 364 -8.32 -4.71 -12.09
C ASP A 364 -9.50 -3.79 -12.46
N PRO A 365 -9.53 -3.28 -13.70
CA PRO A 365 -10.57 -2.35 -14.17
C PRO A 365 -11.96 -3.01 -14.29
N ARG A 366 -12.05 -4.34 -14.06
CA ARG A 366 -13.31 -5.07 -14.05
C ARG A 366 -14.01 -5.06 -12.70
N ARG A 367 -13.37 -4.58 -11.62
CA ARG A 367 -14.01 -4.43 -10.30
C ARG A 367 -14.86 -3.16 -10.29
N PRO A 368 -16.20 -3.21 -10.20
CA PRO A 368 -17.01 -2.01 -10.05
C PRO A 368 -17.05 -1.61 -8.57
N ALA A 369 -16.68 -0.37 -8.25
CA ALA A 369 -16.74 0.18 -6.89
C ALA A 369 -18.16 0.23 -6.27
N LEU A 370 -19.24 -0.02 -7.04
CA LEU A 370 -20.63 0.29 -6.68
C LEU A 370 -21.57 -0.90 -6.39
N GLU A 371 -21.17 -2.16 -6.61
CA GLU A 371 -22.10 -3.31 -6.47
C GLU A 371 -22.28 -3.84 -5.03
N PHE A 372 -21.38 -3.51 -4.10
CA PHE A 372 -21.45 -4.03 -2.73
C PHE A 372 -22.51 -3.37 -1.84
N ALA A 373 -22.92 -2.13 -2.12
CA ALA A 373 -23.83 -1.39 -1.24
C ALA A 373 -25.29 -1.91 -1.23
N GLN A 374 -25.68 -2.80 -2.15
CA GLN A 374 -27.07 -3.28 -2.29
C GLN A 374 -27.33 -4.70 -1.77
N GLN A 375 -26.29 -5.52 -1.56
CA GLN A 375 -26.46 -6.93 -1.17
C GLN A 375 -26.61 -7.17 0.34
N GLU A 376 -26.19 -6.24 1.20
CA GLU A 376 -26.22 -6.43 2.66
C GLU A 376 -27.62 -6.35 3.30
N VAL A 377 -28.65 -5.89 2.59
CA VAL A 377 -29.94 -5.51 3.22
C VAL A 377 -30.96 -6.67 3.31
N LEU A 378 -30.72 -7.86 2.75
CA LEU A 378 -31.80 -8.81 2.40
C LEU A 378 -31.90 -10.19 3.11
N ALA A 379 -31.17 -10.57 4.18
CA ALA A 379 -31.32 -11.94 4.76
C ALA A 379 -31.09 -12.12 6.30
N ALA A 380 -32.09 -12.59 7.09
CA ALA A 380 -31.89 -13.19 8.45
C ALA A 380 -33.12 -13.99 9.07
N ALA A 381 -32.88 -15.20 9.66
CA ALA A 381 -33.65 -15.96 10.71
C ALA A 381 -32.72 -17.03 11.42
N PRO A 382 -32.93 -17.53 12.70
CA PRO A 382 -31.85 -18.20 13.48
C PRO A 382 -31.91 -19.75 13.73
N PRO A 383 -30.77 -20.44 14.08
CA PRO A 383 -30.54 -21.91 14.00
C PRO A 383 -30.32 -22.69 15.35
N SER A 384 -30.34 -24.04 15.30
CA SER A 384 -30.24 -25.03 16.43
C SER A 384 -28.83 -25.41 16.93
N GLN A 385 -27.79 -24.91 16.27
CA GLN A 385 -26.41 -24.92 16.75
C GLN A 385 -25.86 -23.52 16.54
N LEU A 386 -25.11 -23.01 17.52
CA LEU A 386 -24.50 -21.70 17.39
C LEU A 386 -23.05 -21.87 16.98
N ILE A 387 -22.77 -21.45 15.76
CA ILE A 387 -21.46 -21.57 15.15
C ILE A 387 -20.80 -20.21 15.23
N TYR A 388 -19.58 -20.16 15.75
CA TYR A 388 -18.82 -18.94 15.94
C TYR A 388 -17.44 -19.05 15.29
N ILE A 389 -16.83 -17.90 15.04
CA ILE A 389 -15.41 -17.80 14.70
C ILE A 389 -14.70 -17.26 15.93
N GLN A 390 -13.86 -18.07 16.55
CA GLN A 390 -13.07 -17.65 17.69
C GLN A 390 -11.80 -16.94 17.22
N MET A 391 -11.57 -15.76 17.80
CA MET A 391 -10.44 -14.88 17.52
C MET A 391 -9.31 -15.04 18.52
N SER A 392 -9.65 -15.32 19.79
CA SER A 392 -8.66 -15.56 20.84
C SER A 392 -9.24 -16.36 22.01
N SER A 393 -8.36 -16.96 22.80
CA SER A 393 -8.68 -17.61 24.08
C SER A 393 -7.71 -17.14 25.16
N THR A 394 -8.23 -16.64 26.28
CA THR A 394 -7.40 -16.16 27.39
C THR A 394 -8.03 -16.46 28.74
N SER A 395 -7.21 -16.63 29.77
CA SER A 395 -7.68 -16.69 31.17
C SER A 395 -7.94 -15.30 31.76
N ASN A 396 -7.56 -14.22 31.08
CA ASN A 396 -7.79 -12.85 31.53
C ASN A 396 -9.06 -12.25 30.90
N GLN A 397 -10.09 -12.04 31.72
CA GLN A 397 -11.39 -11.53 31.28
C GLN A 397 -11.34 -10.10 30.72
N GLU A 398 -10.64 -9.19 31.39
CA GLU A 398 -10.57 -7.77 31.01
C GLU A 398 -9.90 -7.60 29.63
N TRP A 399 -8.84 -8.37 29.37
CA TRP A 399 -8.21 -8.42 28.06
C TRP A 399 -9.15 -8.95 26.96
N ALA A 400 -9.98 -9.96 27.28
CA ALA A 400 -10.94 -10.52 26.33
C ALA A 400 -12.02 -9.49 25.96
N GLU A 401 -12.48 -8.72 26.95
CA GLU A 401 -13.47 -7.65 26.78
C GLU A 401 -12.90 -6.49 25.96
N ASP A 402 -11.67 -6.07 26.23
CA ASP A 402 -10.99 -5.03 25.46
C ASP A 402 -10.77 -5.42 24.00
N LEU A 403 -10.35 -6.67 23.74
CA LEU A 403 -10.23 -7.18 22.37
C LEU A 403 -11.59 -7.23 21.67
N ALA A 404 -12.64 -7.70 22.34
CA ALA A 404 -13.99 -7.69 21.76
C ALA A 404 -14.47 -6.27 21.45
N ASN A 405 -14.21 -5.30 22.34
CA ASN A 405 -14.56 -3.90 22.13
C ASN A 405 -13.76 -3.27 20.97
N ASN A 406 -12.48 -3.62 20.82
CA ASN A 406 -11.66 -3.21 19.69
C ASN A 406 -12.22 -3.76 18.37
N LEU A 407 -12.62 -5.02 18.35
CA LEU A 407 -13.24 -5.64 17.17
C LEU A 407 -14.60 -5.00 16.84
N ARG A 408 -15.44 -4.72 17.84
CA ARG A 408 -16.71 -3.98 17.64
C ARG A 408 -16.50 -2.58 17.09
N ARG A 409 -15.50 -1.86 17.61
CA ARG A 409 -15.11 -0.53 17.08
C ARG A 409 -14.60 -0.61 15.64
N ALA A 410 -14.00 -1.73 15.26
CA ALA A 410 -13.63 -2.04 13.88
C ALA A 410 -14.80 -2.54 13.00
N GLY A 411 -16.04 -2.43 13.49
CA GLY A 411 -17.25 -2.85 12.78
C GLY A 411 -17.48 -4.37 12.77
N ILE A 412 -16.64 -5.13 13.46
CA ILE A 412 -16.73 -6.59 13.54
C ILE A 412 -17.58 -6.96 14.75
N ALA A 413 -18.71 -7.63 14.53
CA ALA A 413 -19.64 -8.06 15.57
C ALA A 413 -19.03 -9.15 16.47
N ALA A 414 -18.22 -8.73 17.44
CA ALA A 414 -17.53 -9.58 18.39
C ALA A 414 -18.26 -9.69 19.73
N SER A 415 -18.14 -10.82 20.41
CA SER A 415 -18.65 -11.05 21.76
C SER A 415 -17.68 -11.91 22.57
N VAL A 416 -17.77 -11.82 23.90
CA VAL A 416 -16.98 -12.67 24.80
C VAL A 416 -17.91 -13.75 25.33
N LEU A 417 -17.52 -15.01 25.14
CA LEU A 417 -18.18 -16.15 25.77
C LEU A 417 -17.45 -16.47 27.08
N PRO A 418 -18.16 -16.49 28.22
CA PRO A 418 -17.58 -16.91 29.50
C PRO A 418 -17.29 -18.42 29.49
N PRO A 419 -16.29 -18.89 30.26
CA PRO A 419 -16.01 -20.32 30.38
C PRO A 419 -17.20 -21.05 31.00
N THR A 420 -17.51 -22.23 30.46
CA THR A 420 -18.61 -23.07 30.96
C THR A 420 -18.17 -24.12 31.97
N GLU A 421 -16.87 -24.45 31.99
CA GLU A 421 -16.26 -25.37 32.95
C GLU A 421 -15.00 -24.73 33.59
N LEU A 422 -14.55 -25.26 34.73
CA LEU A 422 -13.47 -24.69 35.56
C LEU A 422 -12.10 -24.62 34.85
N ASP A 423 -11.83 -25.50 33.89
CA ASP A 423 -10.58 -25.54 33.14
C ASP A 423 -10.66 -24.82 31.78
N GLU A 424 -11.80 -24.19 31.47
CA GLU A 424 -11.98 -23.42 30.24
C GLU A 424 -11.57 -21.95 30.39
N ARG A 425 -11.25 -21.33 29.25
CA ARG A 425 -10.80 -19.93 29.12
C ARG A 425 -11.89 -19.07 28.49
N PHE A 426 -11.86 -17.76 28.74
CA PHE A 426 -12.71 -16.79 28.04
C PHE A 426 -12.40 -16.79 26.55
N ARG A 427 -13.44 -16.80 25.71
CA ARG A 427 -13.32 -16.85 24.25
C ARG A 427 -13.86 -15.59 23.63
N VAL A 428 -13.02 -14.89 22.87
CA VAL A 428 -13.46 -13.77 22.03
C VAL A 428 -13.90 -14.34 20.69
N VAL A 429 -15.17 -14.18 20.34
CA VAL A 429 -15.78 -14.84 19.19
C VAL A 429 -16.59 -13.87 18.33
N LEU A 430 -16.78 -14.22 17.07
CA LEU A 430 -17.62 -13.54 16.09
C LEU A 430 -18.79 -14.47 15.71
N GLY A 431 -19.96 -13.89 15.46
CA GLY A 431 -21.19 -14.65 15.20
C GLY A 431 -22.21 -14.55 16.35
N PRO A 432 -23.26 -15.38 16.35
CA PRO A 432 -23.35 -16.68 15.68
C PRO A 432 -23.60 -16.59 14.16
N TYR A 433 -23.03 -17.54 13.42
CA TYR A 433 -23.25 -17.77 11.99
C TYR A 433 -24.29 -18.88 11.78
N PRO A 434 -25.09 -18.81 10.70
CA PRO A 434 -26.20 -19.73 10.49
C PRO A 434 -25.75 -21.14 10.08
N ASN A 435 -24.59 -21.29 9.45
CA ASN A 435 -23.99 -22.58 9.10
C ASN A 435 -22.45 -22.50 9.14
N ARG A 436 -21.80 -23.67 9.13
CA ARG A 436 -20.34 -23.80 9.24
C ARG A 436 -19.60 -23.24 8.02
N GLU A 437 -20.19 -23.37 6.85
CA GLU A 437 -19.57 -22.95 5.60
C GLU A 437 -19.46 -21.42 5.52
N GLU A 438 -20.48 -20.69 6.00
CA GLU A 438 -20.44 -19.23 6.13
C GLU A 438 -19.45 -18.77 7.19
N ALA A 439 -19.40 -19.44 8.35
CA ALA A 439 -18.40 -19.17 9.37
C ALA A 439 -16.98 -19.40 8.82
N GLU A 440 -16.76 -20.46 8.05
CA GLU A 440 -15.45 -20.73 7.42
C GLU A 440 -15.12 -19.74 6.29
N ALA A 441 -16.11 -19.32 5.50
CA ALA A 441 -15.92 -18.32 4.47
C ALA A 441 -15.58 -16.95 5.09
N PHE A 442 -16.27 -16.55 6.16
CA PHE A 442 -15.97 -15.31 6.88
C PHE A 442 -14.64 -15.41 7.64
N ARG A 443 -14.33 -16.57 8.23
CA ARG A 443 -13.03 -16.86 8.86
C ARG A 443 -11.87 -16.76 7.87
N ARG A 444 -12.04 -17.28 6.65
CA ARG A 444 -11.02 -17.17 5.58
C ARG A 444 -10.87 -15.73 5.08
N ARG A 445 -11.92 -14.92 5.19
CA ARG A 445 -11.90 -13.48 4.87
C ARG A 445 -11.33 -12.62 6.00
N LEU A 446 -11.47 -13.08 7.25
CA LEU A 446 -10.77 -12.52 8.39
C LEU A 446 -9.30 -12.85 8.26
N ASN A 447 -8.51 -11.86 7.89
CA ASN A 447 -7.05 -11.97 7.83
C ASN A 447 -6.42 -11.92 9.24
N MET A 448 -7.00 -12.66 10.19
CA MET A 448 -6.61 -12.76 11.58
C MET A 448 -6.60 -14.23 12.02
N PRO A 449 -5.67 -14.65 12.91
CA PRO A 449 -5.66 -15.99 13.45
C PRO A 449 -6.99 -16.30 14.14
N SER A 450 -7.73 -17.24 13.58
CA SER A 450 -9.08 -17.56 14.03
C SER A 450 -9.40 -19.02 13.80
N TRP A 451 -10.39 -19.57 14.50
CA TRP A 451 -10.83 -20.96 14.37
C TRP A 451 -12.35 -21.08 14.51
N ILE A 452 -12.94 -22.12 13.91
CA ILE A 452 -14.37 -22.37 14.06
C ILE A 452 -14.62 -22.97 15.44
N TYR A 453 -15.55 -22.38 16.18
CA TYR A 453 -16.01 -22.85 17.46
C TYR A 453 -17.51 -23.13 17.38
N ILE A 454 -17.93 -24.36 17.69
CA ILE A 454 -19.33 -24.76 17.64
C ILE A 454 -19.80 -24.97 19.06
N ARG A 455 -20.90 -24.30 19.44
CA ARG A 455 -21.56 -24.45 20.72
C ARG A 455 -22.93 -25.08 20.50
N ASP A 456 -23.11 -26.27 21.04
CA ASP A 456 -24.42 -26.92 21.05
C ASP A 456 -25.34 -26.19 22.04
N THR A 457 -26.47 -25.67 21.56
CA THR A 457 -27.50 -25.04 22.41
C THR A 457 -28.46 -26.05 23.02
N THR A 458 -28.39 -27.31 22.58
CA THR A 458 -29.15 -28.45 23.12
C THR A 458 -28.44 -29.13 24.29
N ARG A 459 -27.17 -28.81 24.53
CA ARG A 459 -26.47 -29.14 25.79
C ARG A 459 -26.77 -28.07 26.84
N THR A 460 -28.02 -28.04 27.29
CA THR A 460 -28.25 -27.96 28.74
C THR A 460 -27.56 -29.18 29.32
N THR A 461 -26.80 -29.10 30.40
CA THR A 461 -27.24 -29.30 31.79
C THR A 461 -26.00 -29.83 32.53
N PRO A 462 -25.87 -29.76 33.86
CA PRO A 462 -26.65 -29.06 34.89
C PRO A 462 -25.92 -27.91 35.58
#